data_AF-A0AAE1QEY0-F1
#
_entry.id   AF-A0AAE1QEY0-F1
#
_cell.length_a   1.000
_cell.length_b   1.000
_cell.length_c   1.000
_cell.angle_alpha   90.00
_cell.angle_beta   90.00
_cell.angle_gamma   90.00
#
_symmetry.space_group_name_H-M   'P 1'
#
loop_
_entity.id
_entity.type
_entity.pdbx_description
1 polymer ?
#
loop_
_entity_poly.entity_id
_entity_poly.type
_entity_poly.pdbx_seq_one_letter_code
_entity_poly.pdbx_strand_id
1 'polypeptide(L)'
;MRCDKSPTSCLQYYQGVTGQVRSYNYDLTTGLQLANQDYTSCIRTEKNFCGIQYMACADTVSTSPQSFSITGSTDSPVGSLVGAASCDKDWITIPCISDSSVDPTSNCQDRLCGDNFNVIESTTSGNVILFSYVRPFRIVYHTDATEGSASPAELNNRGFCLDFVQQPCV
;
A
#
# COMPACT_ATOMS: atom_id res chain seq x y z
N MET A 1 8.93 -13.95 28.15
CA MET A 1 9.30 -13.38 26.84
C MET A 1 8.94 -14.42 25.79
N ARG A 2 7.88 -14.19 25.00
CA ARG A 2 7.47 -15.10 23.93
C ARG A 2 8.14 -14.58 22.65
N CYS A 3 9.01 -15.37 22.02
CA CYS A 3 9.51 -15.05 20.69
C CYS A 3 8.34 -15.19 19.73
N ASP A 4 7.72 -14.08 19.37
CA ASP A 4 6.77 -14.05 18.27
C ASP A 4 7.58 -14.22 16.98
N LYS A 5 7.76 -15.48 16.59
CA LYS A 5 8.37 -15.85 15.31
C LYS A 5 7.53 -15.22 14.21
N SER A 6 8.15 -14.36 13.41
CA SER A 6 7.54 -13.88 12.16
C SER A 6 6.98 -15.10 11.40
N PRO A 7 5.72 -15.09 10.94
CA PRO A 7 5.23 -16.15 10.07
C PRO A 7 6.18 -16.31 8.89
N THR A 8 6.44 -17.55 8.46
CA THR A 8 7.46 -17.88 7.45
C THR A 8 7.31 -17.12 6.12
N SER A 9 6.16 -16.47 5.88
CA SER A 9 5.82 -15.71 4.67
C SER A 9 5.96 -14.19 4.79
N CYS A 10 6.50 -13.63 5.89
CA CYS A 10 6.56 -12.19 6.12
C CYS A 10 8.01 -11.68 6.08
N LEU A 11 8.36 -10.93 5.03
CA LEU A 11 9.71 -10.35 4.88
C LEU A 11 9.90 -9.14 5.81
N GLN A 12 8.86 -8.32 5.97
CA GLN A 12 8.79 -7.27 6.97
C GLN A 12 7.72 -7.65 8.01
N TYR A 13 8.01 -7.41 9.29
CA TYR A 13 7.09 -7.73 10.38
C TYR A 13 6.99 -6.54 11.35
N TYR A 14 5.77 -6.05 11.54
CA TYR A 14 5.45 -4.89 12.35
C TYR A 14 4.57 -5.31 13.54
N GLN A 15 4.69 -4.60 14.64
CA GLN A 15 3.93 -4.82 15.87
C GLN A 15 3.35 -3.49 16.36
N GLY A 16 2.39 -3.57 17.29
CA GLY A 16 1.76 -2.40 17.87
C GLY A 16 0.43 -2.04 17.20
N VAL A 17 -0.34 -1.23 17.93
CA VAL A 17 -1.66 -0.74 17.47
C VAL A 17 -1.49 0.29 16.36
N THR A 18 -0.41 1.06 16.39
CA THR A 18 -0.06 2.03 15.35
C THR A 18 1.36 1.82 14.87
N GLY A 19 1.64 2.28 13.66
CA GLY A 19 2.99 2.25 13.11
C GLY A 19 2.99 2.71 11.66
N GLN A 20 4.13 2.54 11.03
CA GLN A 20 4.34 2.91 9.64
C GLN A 20 4.97 1.73 8.90
N VAL A 21 4.44 1.44 7.71
CA VAL A 21 4.93 0.40 6.79
C VAL A 21 5.32 1.06 5.48
N ARG A 22 6.48 0.68 4.93
CA ARG A 22 7.01 1.26 3.70
C ARG A 22 7.65 0.19 2.83
N SER A 23 7.59 0.38 1.52
CA SER A 23 8.34 -0.46 0.60
C SER A 23 9.85 -0.32 0.82
N TYR A 24 10.61 -1.34 0.45
CA TYR A 24 12.07 -1.19 0.41
C TYR A 24 12.46 -0.09 -0.59
N ASN A 25 13.53 0.64 -0.25
CA ASN A 25 14.04 1.77 -1.02
C ASN A 25 13.08 2.97 -1.19
N TYR A 26 11.96 2.99 -0.45
CA TYR A 26 11.11 4.18 -0.37
C TYR A 26 11.84 5.33 0.34
N ASP A 27 11.83 6.50 -0.29
CA ASP A 27 12.24 7.80 0.24
C ASP A 27 11.55 8.88 -0.60
N LEU A 28 11.03 9.93 0.06
CA LEU A 28 10.24 10.99 -0.59
C LEU A 28 11.04 11.77 -1.63
N THR A 29 12.36 11.87 -1.46
CA THR A 29 13.24 12.69 -2.30
C THR A 29 13.93 11.89 -3.39
N THR A 30 14.50 10.75 -3.01
CA THR A 30 15.47 10.00 -3.82
C THR A 30 15.09 8.54 -4.02
N GLY A 31 14.12 8.04 -3.27
CA GLY A 31 13.74 6.63 -3.29
C GLY A 31 13.10 6.25 -4.60
N LEU A 32 13.29 5.02 -5.04
CA LEU A 32 12.64 4.49 -6.23
C LEU A 32 12.18 3.07 -5.96
N GLN A 33 11.04 2.73 -6.54
CA GLN A 33 10.53 1.37 -6.59
C GLN A 33 11.60 0.45 -7.17
N LEU A 34 11.82 -0.68 -6.49
CA LEU A 34 12.74 -1.71 -6.95
C LEU A 34 12.02 -2.65 -7.92
N ALA A 35 12.74 -3.15 -8.93
CA ALA A 35 12.24 -4.18 -9.83
C ALA A 35 12.22 -5.57 -9.18
N ASN A 36 11.34 -6.43 -9.69
CA ASN A 36 11.17 -7.84 -9.37
C ASN A 36 10.95 -8.10 -7.87
N GLN A 37 10.12 -7.29 -7.23
CA GLN A 37 9.74 -7.49 -5.84
C GLN A 37 8.49 -8.37 -5.78
N ASP A 38 8.53 -9.38 -4.92
CA ASP A 38 7.35 -10.13 -4.48
C ASP A 38 7.56 -10.49 -3.01
N TYR A 39 7.03 -9.65 -2.13
CA TYR A 39 7.14 -9.89 -0.70
C TYR A 39 5.90 -9.44 0.06
N THR A 40 5.76 -9.98 1.26
CA THR A 40 4.68 -9.58 2.17
C THR A 40 5.22 -8.85 3.38
N SER A 41 4.63 -7.69 3.66
CA SER A 41 4.74 -6.98 4.94
C SER A 41 3.58 -7.40 5.82
N CYS A 42 3.88 -7.85 7.04
CA CYS A 42 2.87 -8.34 7.97
C CYS A 42 2.80 -7.45 9.20
N ILE A 43 1.58 -7.16 9.65
CA ILE A 43 1.33 -6.42 10.88
C ILE A 43 0.68 -7.38 11.86
N ARG A 44 1.28 -7.57 13.03
CA ARG A 44 0.75 -8.44 14.09
C ARG A 44 -0.62 -7.90 14.52
N THR A 45 -1.67 -8.69 14.33
CA THR A 45 -2.98 -8.37 14.92
C THR A 45 -2.88 -8.37 16.43
N GLU A 46 -3.04 -7.20 17.04
CA GLU A 46 -3.02 -7.06 18.49
C GLU A 46 -4.31 -7.62 19.12
N LYS A 47 -4.22 -8.02 20.38
CA LYS A 47 -5.38 -8.58 21.08
C LYS A 47 -6.53 -7.58 21.12
N ASN A 48 -7.74 -8.05 20.82
CA ASN A 48 -8.98 -7.26 20.72
C ASN A 48 -9.04 -6.29 19.53
N PHE A 49 -8.18 -6.46 18.52
CA PHE A 49 -8.26 -5.72 17.26
C PHE A 49 -8.72 -6.63 16.12
N CYS A 50 -9.67 -6.13 15.33
CA CYS A 50 -10.33 -6.87 14.26
C CYS A 50 -10.16 -6.22 12.88
N GLY A 51 -9.90 -4.92 12.84
CA GLY A 51 -9.62 -4.20 11.61
C GLY A 51 -8.32 -3.42 11.67
N ILE A 52 -7.98 -2.80 10.56
CA ILE A 52 -6.84 -1.91 10.41
C ILE A 52 -7.22 -0.81 9.43
N GLN A 53 -6.92 0.42 9.80
CA GLN A 53 -6.97 1.56 8.88
C GLN A 53 -5.57 1.83 8.37
N TYR A 54 -5.48 2.29 7.13
CA TYR A 54 -4.28 2.74 6.46
C TYR A 54 -4.47 4.15 5.92
N MET A 55 -3.43 4.94 5.96
CA MET A 55 -3.36 6.26 5.36
C MET A 55 -2.00 6.45 4.72
N ALA A 56 -1.93 7.03 3.53
CA ALA A 56 -0.65 7.41 2.95
C ALA A 56 0.08 8.37 3.89
N CYS A 57 1.37 8.14 4.11
CA CYS A 57 2.19 8.99 4.97
C CYS A 57 2.12 10.45 4.51
N ALA A 58 2.29 11.40 5.44
CA ALA A 58 2.38 12.80 5.05
C ALA A 58 3.60 13.04 4.13
N ASP A 59 3.35 13.64 2.96
CA ASP A 59 4.40 14.14 2.07
C ASP A 59 4.52 15.65 2.28
N THR A 60 5.64 16.06 2.86
CA THR A 60 5.95 17.48 3.13
C THR A 60 6.98 18.05 2.15
N VAL A 61 7.42 17.27 1.17
CA VAL A 61 8.57 17.59 0.30
C VAL A 61 8.12 17.77 -1.15
N SER A 62 7.19 16.96 -1.62
CA SER A 62 6.72 16.98 -3.00
C SER A 62 5.55 17.93 -3.20
N THR A 63 5.45 18.51 -4.40
CA THR A 63 4.30 19.35 -4.80
C THR A 63 3.05 18.51 -5.08
N SER A 64 3.23 17.25 -5.48
CA SER A 64 2.18 16.23 -5.60
C SER A 64 2.54 15.07 -4.68
N PRO A 65 1.63 14.54 -3.84
CA PRO A 65 1.97 13.52 -2.85
C PRO A 65 2.59 12.28 -3.50
N GLN A 66 3.81 11.90 -3.10
CA GLN A 66 4.52 10.71 -3.57
C GLN A 66 4.60 9.59 -2.54
N SER A 67 3.83 9.70 -1.45
CA SER A 67 3.74 8.67 -0.41
C SER A 67 3.10 7.37 -0.89
N PHE A 68 2.40 7.41 -2.01
CA PHE A 68 1.92 6.24 -2.73
C PHE A 68 2.06 6.52 -4.22
N SER A 69 3.01 5.85 -4.86
CA SER A 69 3.27 5.98 -6.29
C SER A 69 3.84 4.65 -6.78
N ILE A 70 2.93 3.83 -7.30
CA ILE A 70 3.17 2.48 -7.82
C ILE A 70 2.58 2.46 -9.22
N THR A 71 3.34 2.10 -10.26
CA THR A 71 2.86 2.15 -11.66
C THR A 71 2.55 3.59 -12.17
N GLY A 72 3.07 4.64 -11.52
CA GLY A 72 2.86 6.07 -11.80
C GLY A 72 3.66 6.62 -13.01
N SER A 73 3.07 7.60 -13.70
CA SER A 73 3.32 7.97 -15.12
C SER A 73 4.51 8.88 -15.43
N THR A 74 4.86 8.87 -16.72
CA THR A 74 5.91 9.63 -17.42
C THR A 74 5.56 11.12 -17.63
N ASP A 75 5.17 11.87 -16.58
CA ASP A 75 4.90 13.34 -16.51
C ASP A 75 3.44 13.78 -16.25
N SER A 76 2.46 12.88 -16.10
CA SER A 76 1.07 13.26 -15.79
C SER A 76 0.44 12.38 -14.72
N PRO A 77 -0.46 12.91 -13.86
CA PRO A 77 -1.11 12.10 -12.83
C PRO A 77 -1.91 10.95 -13.43
N VAL A 78 -1.70 9.74 -12.93
CA VAL A 78 -2.46 8.53 -13.33
C VAL A 78 -3.80 8.47 -12.61
N GLY A 79 -3.88 9.04 -11.40
CA GLY A 79 -4.96 8.75 -10.48
C GLY A 79 -4.73 7.43 -9.75
N SER A 80 -5.72 7.02 -8.96
CA SER A 80 -5.77 5.67 -8.41
C SER A 80 -6.21 4.66 -9.46
N LEU A 81 -5.60 3.48 -9.43
CA LEU A 81 -6.00 2.32 -10.20
C LEU A 81 -6.24 1.16 -9.24
N VAL A 82 -7.26 0.35 -9.52
CA VAL A 82 -7.70 -0.72 -8.64
C VAL A 82 -8.00 -2.01 -9.40
N GLY A 83 -7.80 -3.12 -8.71
CA GLY A 83 -8.10 -4.44 -9.22
C GLY A 83 -7.08 -4.99 -10.23
N ALA A 84 -7.18 -6.28 -10.50
CA ALA A 84 -6.21 -7.01 -11.32
C ALA A 84 -6.16 -6.61 -12.81
N ALA A 85 -7.19 -5.93 -13.32
CA ALA A 85 -7.22 -5.49 -14.72
C ALA A 85 -6.42 -4.19 -14.95
N SER A 86 -6.45 -3.26 -13.98
CA SER A 86 -5.74 -1.99 -14.07
C SER A 86 -4.37 -2.02 -13.40
N CYS A 87 -4.20 -2.89 -12.39
CA CYS A 87 -2.94 -3.11 -11.68
C CYS A 87 -2.34 -4.48 -12.02
N ASP A 88 -1.87 -4.59 -13.26
CA ASP A 88 -1.35 -5.82 -13.88
C ASP A 88 0.19 -5.91 -13.93
N LYS A 89 0.89 -4.78 -13.71
CA LYS A 89 2.35 -4.70 -13.62
C LYS A 89 2.85 -4.63 -12.18
N ASP A 90 2.52 -3.54 -11.51
CA ASP A 90 2.91 -3.32 -10.11
C ASP A 90 1.68 -2.99 -9.27
N TRP A 91 1.68 -3.47 -8.03
CA TRP A 91 0.58 -3.25 -7.11
C TRP A 91 0.96 -3.57 -5.67
N ILE A 92 0.16 -3.03 -4.75
CA ILE A 92 -0.02 -3.66 -3.44
C ILE A 92 -1.33 -4.44 -3.39
N THR A 93 -1.34 -5.55 -2.66
CA THR A 93 -2.56 -6.25 -2.26
C THR A 93 -2.78 -6.04 -0.77
N ILE A 94 -3.92 -5.48 -0.40
CA ILE A 94 -4.42 -5.47 0.97
C ILE A 94 -5.77 -6.20 0.93
N PRO A 95 -5.94 -7.34 1.62
CA PRO A 95 -7.15 -8.15 1.49
C PRO A 95 -8.41 -7.36 1.82
N CYS A 96 -9.31 -7.23 0.84
CA CYS A 96 -10.59 -6.53 0.95
C CYS A 96 -10.42 -5.14 1.58
N ILE A 97 -9.76 -4.25 0.85
CA ILE A 97 -9.55 -2.85 1.23
C ILE A 97 -10.70 -1.99 0.71
N SER A 98 -11.27 -1.12 1.56
CA SER A 98 -12.36 -0.21 1.18
C SER A 98 -12.23 1.14 1.89
N ASP A 99 -13.03 2.12 1.48
CA ASP A 99 -13.18 3.42 2.13
C ASP A 99 -14.24 3.43 3.25
N SER A 100 -14.82 2.26 3.58
CA SER A 100 -15.87 2.09 4.57
C SER A 100 -15.32 1.56 5.90
N SER A 101 -15.48 2.34 6.96
CA SER A 101 -15.11 1.93 8.34
C SER A 101 -16.16 1.05 9.03
N VAL A 102 -17.35 0.88 8.43
CA VAL A 102 -18.51 0.21 9.04
C VAL A 102 -18.86 -1.10 8.33
N ASP A 103 -18.76 -1.11 6.99
CA ASP A 103 -18.91 -2.31 6.17
C ASP A 103 -17.70 -2.47 5.24
N PRO A 104 -16.56 -2.90 5.80
CA PRO A 104 -15.30 -3.04 5.07
C PRO A 104 -15.26 -4.30 4.20
N THR A 105 -16.33 -5.09 4.18
CA THR A 105 -16.38 -6.39 3.49
C THR A 105 -17.20 -6.38 2.20
N SER A 106 -17.97 -5.32 1.94
CA SER A 106 -18.70 -5.13 0.69
C SER A 106 -17.96 -4.13 -0.21
N ASN A 107 -18.03 -4.36 -1.53
CA ASN A 107 -17.46 -3.47 -2.56
C ASN A 107 -15.97 -3.10 -2.34
N CYS A 108 -15.20 -4.00 -1.76
CA CYS A 108 -13.78 -3.80 -1.51
C CYS A 108 -12.93 -4.20 -2.73
N GLN A 109 -11.73 -3.63 -2.81
CA GLN A 109 -10.72 -3.95 -3.82
C GLN A 109 -9.72 -4.97 -3.28
N ASP A 110 -9.01 -5.64 -4.19
CA ASP A 110 -7.92 -6.57 -3.85
C ASP A 110 -6.54 -5.97 -4.15
N ARG A 111 -6.42 -5.18 -5.23
CA ARG A 111 -5.17 -4.52 -5.64
C ARG A 111 -5.33 -3.01 -5.76
N LEU A 112 -4.27 -2.29 -5.40
CA LEU A 112 -4.15 -0.85 -5.56
C LEU A 112 -2.81 -0.51 -6.23
N CYS A 113 -2.85 0.42 -7.17
CA CYS A 113 -1.70 1.03 -7.82
C CYS A 113 -2.10 2.46 -8.30
N GLY A 114 -1.23 3.11 -9.07
CA GLY A 114 -1.34 4.51 -9.45
C GLY A 114 -0.61 5.45 -8.48
N ASP A 115 -0.99 6.73 -8.52
CA ASP A 115 -0.39 7.81 -7.73
C ASP A 115 -1.27 8.31 -6.58
N ASN A 116 -2.41 7.64 -6.34
CA ASN A 116 -3.29 7.89 -5.21
C ASN A 116 -3.67 6.58 -4.52
N PHE A 117 -3.50 6.53 -3.21
CA PHE A 117 -3.98 5.47 -2.34
C PHE A 117 -5.50 5.62 -2.13
N ASN A 118 -6.27 5.10 -3.09
CA ASN A 118 -7.73 5.22 -3.15
C ASN A 118 -8.35 3.98 -3.82
N VAL A 119 -9.59 3.64 -3.45
CA VAL A 119 -10.32 2.46 -3.95
C VAL A 119 -11.26 2.77 -5.12
N ILE A 120 -11.37 4.05 -5.51
CA ILE A 120 -12.15 4.50 -6.67
C ILE A 120 -11.24 4.46 -7.90
N GLU A 121 -11.64 3.75 -8.95
CA GLU A 121 -10.88 3.69 -10.20
C GLU A 121 -10.76 5.07 -10.86
N SER A 122 -9.57 5.39 -11.38
CA SER A 122 -9.25 6.60 -12.14
C SER A 122 -9.52 7.94 -11.41
N THR A 123 -9.60 7.96 -10.08
CA THR A 123 -9.80 9.22 -9.36
C THR A 123 -8.50 9.98 -9.13
N THR A 124 -8.56 11.30 -9.27
CA THR A 124 -7.49 12.25 -8.92
C THR A 124 -7.80 13.02 -7.64
N SER A 125 -8.77 12.55 -6.83
CA SER A 125 -9.17 13.18 -5.57
C SER A 125 -8.13 13.05 -4.44
N GLY A 126 -6.98 12.44 -4.71
CA GLY A 126 -5.93 12.26 -3.72
C GLY A 126 -6.03 10.95 -2.93
N ASN A 127 -5.06 10.76 -2.04
CA ASN A 127 -5.05 9.70 -1.04
C ASN A 127 -6.22 9.83 -0.06
N VAL A 128 -6.82 8.71 0.33
CA VAL A 128 -7.88 8.64 1.36
C VAL A 128 -7.50 7.67 2.48
N ILE A 129 -8.27 7.68 3.57
CA ILE A 129 -8.15 6.66 4.61
C ILE A 129 -8.90 5.43 4.16
N LEU A 130 -8.24 4.28 4.18
CA LEU A 130 -8.81 2.99 3.79
C LEU A 130 -8.78 1.99 4.94
N PHE A 131 -9.67 1.02 4.90
CA PHE A 131 -9.92 0.05 5.95
C PHE A 131 -9.89 -1.39 5.42
N SER A 132 -9.34 -2.31 6.20
CA SER A 132 -9.47 -3.75 5.99
C SER A 132 -9.74 -4.43 7.32
N TYR A 133 -10.69 -5.37 7.32
CA TYR A 133 -11.04 -6.18 8.49
C TYR A 133 -10.74 -7.67 8.28
N VAL A 134 -9.95 -7.95 7.24
CA VAL A 134 -9.46 -9.30 6.95
C VAL A 134 -8.17 -9.53 7.70
N ARG A 135 -8.17 -10.57 8.54
CA ARG A 135 -6.99 -11.00 9.31
C ARG A 135 -6.41 -12.28 8.70
N PRO A 136 -5.08 -12.47 8.76
CA PRO A 136 -4.07 -11.56 9.33
C PRO A 136 -3.83 -10.32 8.46
N PHE A 137 -3.45 -9.20 9.10
CA PHE A 137 -3.15 -7.95 8.38
C PHE A 137 -1.84 -8.08 7.59
N ARG A 138 -1.96 -7.99 6.27
CA ARG A 138 -0.87 -8.23 5.32
C ARG A 138 -0.97 -7.26 4.16
N ILE A 139 0.19 -6.81 3.70
CA ILE A 139 0.36 -6.04 2.47
C ILE A 139 1.32 -6.86 1.61
N VAL A 140 0.83 -7.35 0.47
CA VAL A 140 1.69 -7.96 -0.54
C VAL A 140 2.13 -6.85 -1.47
N TYR A 141 3.42 -6.78 -1.79
CA TYR A 141 3.97 -5.84 -2.75
C TYR A 141 4.54 -6.61 -3.93
N HIS A 142 4.08 -6.26 -5.12
CA HIS A 142 4.51 -6.86 -6.37
C HIS A 142 4.97 -5.78 -7.33
N THR A 143 6.11 -6.01 -7.97
CA THR A 143 6.66 -5.14 -9.01
C THR A 143 7.25 -5.99 -10.12
N ASP A 144 7.12 -5.55 -11.37
CA ASP A 144 7.59 -6.29 -12.53
C ASP A 144 9.11 -6.09 -12.76
N ALA A 145 9.64 -6.38 -13.96
CA ALA A 145 11.07 -6.27 -14.22
C ALA A 145 11.49 -4.89 -14.77
N THR A 146 10.55 -3.98 -14.97
CA THR A 146 10.71 -2.83 -15.86
C THR A 146 11.05 -1.52 -15.15
N GLU A 147 11.12 -1.51 -13.82
CA GLU A 147 11.53 -0.32 -13.06
C GLU A 147 12.95 0.11 -13.42
N GLY A 148 13.06 1.33 -13.93
CA GLY A 148 14.32 1.90 -14.40
C GLY A 148 14.82 1.36 -15.75
N SER A 149 14.09 0.44 -16.39
CA SER A 149 14.41 -0.10 -17.72
C SER A 149 13.26 0.01 -18.74
N ALA A 150 12.07 0.42 -18.31
CA ALA A 150 10.92 0.69 -19.16
C ALA A 150 11.24 1.76 -20.22
N SER A 151 10.58 1.66 -21.38
CA SER A 151 10.63 2.65 -22.46
C SER A 151 9.20 3.02 -22.87
N PRO A 152 8.74 4.26 -22.61
CA PRO A 152 9.44 5.34 -21.90
C PRO A 152 9.72 4.99 -20.42
N ALA A 153 10.71 5.67 -19.83
CA ALA A 153 11.08 5.44 -18.43
C ALA A 153 9.93 5.85 -17.52
N GLU A 154 9.53 4.96 -16.62
CA GLU A 154 8.62 5.29 -15.54
C GLU A 154 9.31 6.28 -14.59
N LEU A 155 8.61 7.36 -14.26
CA LEU A 155 9.16 8.44 -13.43
C LEU A 155 8.42 8.48 -12.10
N ASN A 156 9.14 8.81 -11.03
CA ASN A 156 8.56 9.07 -9.71
C ASN A 156 7.80 7.89 -9.07
N ASN A 157 8.02 6.66 -9.53
CA ASN A 157 7.60 5.45 -8.79
C ASN A 157 8.45 5.35 -7.53
N ARG A 158 7.92 5.85 -6.41
CA ARG A 158 8.59 5.81 -5.10
C ARG A 158 8.28 4.53 -4.32
N GLY A 159 7.24 3.81 -4.73
CA GLY A 159 6.62 2.73 -3.95
C GLY A 159 5.58 3.29 -2.99
N PHE A 160 5.57 2.83 -1.75
CA PHE A 160 4.57 3.27 -0.78
C PHE A 160 5.12 3.51 0.63
N CYS A 161 4.44 4.39 1.34
CA CYS A 161 4.50 4.59 2.78
C CYS A 161 3.09 4.74 3.31
N LEU A 162 2.68 3.85 4.22
CA LEU A 162 1.38 3.89 4.87
C LEU A 162 1.55 3.94 6.38
N ASP A 163 0.90 4.90 7.03
CA ASP A 163 0.63 4.86 8.45
C ASP A 163 -0.56 3.94 8.70
N PHE A 164 -0.49 3.11 9.75
CA PHE A 164 -1.57 2.22 10.13
C PHE A 164 -2.04 2.43 11.57
N VAL A 165 -3.33 2.21 11.79
CA VAL A 165 -3.95 2.14 13.12
C VAL A 165 -4.93 0.97 13.15
N GLN A 166 -4.69 0.01 14.04
CA GLN A 166 -5.58 -1.13 14.24
C GLN A 166 -6.91 -0.65 14.86
N GLN A 167 -8.00 -1.21 14.36
CA GLN A 167 -9.36 -0.94 14.81
C GLN A 167 -9.82 -2.03 15.80
N PRO A 168 -10.32 -1.66 16.98
CA PRO A 168 -10.86 -2.62 17.94
C PRO A 168 -11.95 -3.50 17.33
N CYS A 169 -12.11 -4.69 17.88
CA CYS A 169 -13.29 -5.52 17.60
C CYS A 169 -14.56 -4.82 18.13
N VAL A 170 -15.60 -4.81 17.29
CA VAL A 170 -16.96 -4.41 17.67
C VAL A 170 -17.78 -5.61 18.10
#